data_AF-A0A973RPT9-F1
#
_entry.id   AF-A0A973RPT9-F1
#
_cell.length_a   1.000
_cell.length_b   1.000
_cell.length_c   1.000
_cell.angle_alpha   90.00
_cell.angle_beta   90.00
_cell.angle_gamma   90.00
#
_symmetry.space_group_name_H-M   'P 1'
#
loop_
_entity.id
_entity.type
_entity.pdbx_description
1 polymer ?
#
loop_
_entity_poly.entity_id
_entity_poly.type
_entity_poly.pdbx_seq_one_letter_code
_entity_poly.pdbx_strand_id
1 'polypeptide(L)'
;MLDAALVVPKDKGEPFGLPNSDPWGWLARWDGGTEPGTEGLELPPKPGPAKWMPETMGRLGPVVSVTDHMEWATVLAELATSPEGTRAVVWVRRGDRRGRESVGLLVVAAHTPRGLVLIDAARDVPTSPDNTGVRSLHVLRYR
;
A
#
# COMPACT_ATOMS: atom_id res chain seq x y z
N MET A 1 -16.15 -0.22 0.26
CA MET A 1 -15.84 1.23 0.23
C MET A 1 -14.38 1.36 0.64
N LEU A 2 -13.53 2.05 -0.14
CA LEU A 2 -12.13 2.28 0.27
C LEU A 2 -12.13 3.38 1.33
N ASP A 3 -11.88 3.03 2.59
CA ASP A 3 -11.79 4.00 3.67
C ASP A 3 -10.39 4.64 3.72
N ALA A 4 -10.35 5.95 3.51
CA ALA A 4 -9.15 6.75 3.73
C ALA A 4 -9.04 7.11 5.22
N ALA A 5 -7.83 7.04 5.77
CA ALA A 5 -7.56 7.51 7.13
C ALA A 5 -7.30 9.02 7.13
N LEU A 6 -8.10 9.77 7.89
CA LEU A 6 -7.99 11.22 8.08
C LEU A 6 -7.58 11.51 9.53
N VAL A 7 -6.54 12.34 9.70
CA VAL A 7 -6.18 12.92 10.99
C VAL A 7 -6.88 14.25 11.13
N VAL A 8 -7.52 14.46 12.28
CA VAL A 8 -8.17 15.73 12.66
C VAL A 8 -7.46 16.26 13.90
N PRO A 9 -6.54 17.23 13.74
CA PRO A 9 -5.83 17.83 14.87
C PRO A 9 -6.78 18.50 15.87
N LYS A 10 -6.45 18.41 17.17
CA LYS A 10 -7.27 19.00 18.26
C LYS A 10 -7.03 20.50 18.44
N ASP A 11 -5.93 21.01 17.93
CA ASP A 11 -5.47 22.40 18.01
C ASP A 11 -6.04 23.30 16.90
N LYS A 12 -7.06 22.81 16.17
CA LYS A 12 -7.68 23.46 15.00
C LYS A 12 -6.79 23.53 13.75
N GLY A 13 -5.70 22.76 13.70
CA GLY A 13 -4.96 22.53 12.46
C GLY A 13 -5.83 21.91 11.37
N GLU A 14 -5.46 22.13 10.10
CA GLU A 14 -6.18 21.56 8.96
C GLU A 14 -6.13 20.02 8.99
N PRO A 15 -7.26 19.32 8.79
CA PRO A 15 -7.25 17.86 8.67
C PRO A 15 -6.40 17.39 7.48
N PHE A 16 -5.69 16.28 7.65
CA PHE A 16 -4.81 15.75 6.62
C PHE A 16 -4.88 14.23 6.52
N GLY A 17 -4.63 13.68 5.33
CA GLY A 17 -4.61 12.25 5.09
C GLY A 17 -3.33 11.59 5.57
N LEU A 18 -3.38 10.28 5.83
CA LEU A 18 -2.18 9.48 6.09
C LEU A 18 -1.60 8.89 4.80
N PRO A 19 -0.26 8.72 4.69
CA PRO A 19 0.35 8.04 3.56
C PRO A 19 -0.03 6.56 3.55
N ASN A 20 -0.32 6.01 2.38
CA ASN A 20 -0.71 4.60 2.25
C ASN A 20 0.46 3.63 2.52
N SER A 21 1.71 4.06 2.28
CA SER A 21 2.92 3.26 2.46
C SER A 21 3.13 2.84 3.92
N ASP A 22 3.09 3.80 4.84
CA ASP A 22 3.23 3.59 6.29
C ASP A 22 2.34 4.58 7.09
N PRO A 23 1.01 4.38 7.12
CA PRO A 23 0.10 5.31 7.76
C PRO A 23 0.32 5.39 9.28
N TRP A 24 0.64 4.26 9.92
CA TRP A 24 0.69 4.17 11.39
C TRP A 24 2.04 4.53 11.97
N GLY A 25 3.15 4.19 11.28
CA GLY A 25 4.46 4.69 11.66
C GLY A 25 4.54 6.20 11.46
N TRP A 26 4.01 6.72 10.34
CA TRP A 26 3.88 8.16 10.12
C TRP A 26 3.07 8.83 11.24
N LEU A 27 1.87 8.30 11.56
CA LEU A 27 1.02 8.87 12.61
C LEU A 27 1.70 8.86 13.98
N ALA A 28 2.40 7.77 14.33
CA ALA A 28 3.09 7.66 15.62
C ALA A 28 4.21 8.69 15.76
N ARG A 29 4.94 8.99 14.68
CA ARG A 29 6.00 10.01 14.69
C ARG A 29 5.43 11.42 14.82
N TRP A 30 4.36 11.72 14.09
CA TRP A 30 3.66 13.01 14.21
C TRP A 30 3.08 13.22 15.61
N ASP A 31 2.42 12.20 16.18
CA ASP A 31 1.88 12.25 17.56
C ASP A 31 3.00 12.36 18.61
N GLY A 32 4.20 11.88 18.28
CA GLY A 32 5.42 12.06 19.06
C GLY A 32 6.09 13.44 18.90
N GLY A 33 5.53 14.35 18.10
CA GLY A 33 6.00 15.72 17.92
C GLY A 33 6.95 15.94 16.74
N THR A 34 7.18 14.94 15.88
CA THR A 34 7.97 15.16 14.65
C THR A 34 7.19 16.04 13.67
N GLU A 35 7.79 17.14 13.20
CA GLU A 35 7.16 18.03 12.23
C GLU A 35 7.19 17.41 10.81
N PRO A 36 6.07 17.39 10.06
CA PRO A 36 6.07 16.91 8.68
C PRO A 36 7.04 17.69 7.78
N GLY A 37 7.76 16.98 6.92
CA GLY A 37 8.82 17.53 6.08
C GLY A 37 10.20 17.59 6.75
N THR A 38 10.29 17.23 8.03
CA THR A 38 11.55 17.19 8.79
C THR A 38 11.91 15.76 9.17
N GLU A 39 13.20 15.50 9.45
CA GLU A 39 13.69 14.20 9.96
C GLU A 39 13.25 12.97 9.13
N GLY A 40 13.02 13.14 7.83
CA GLY A 40 12.52 12.06 6.96
C GLY A 40 11.06 11.67 7.23
N LEU A 41 10.27 12.48 7.94
CA LEU A 41 8.81 12.38 7.95
C LEU A 41 8.28 13.10 6.72
N GLU A 42 7.75 12.37 5.74
CA GLU A 42 7.22 12.96 4.52
C GLU A 42 6.03 13.91 4.82
N LEU A 43 5.82 14.90 3.97
CA LEU A 43 4.60 15.72 4.05
C LEU A 43 3.37 14.82 3.86
N PRO A 44 2.27 15.07 4.60
CA PRO A 44 1.07 14.28 4.43
C PRO A 44 0.54 14.44 2.99
N PRO A 45 -0.07 13.41 2.41
CA PRO A 45 -0.67 13.49 1.09
C PRO A 45 -1.73 14.60 1.06
N LYS A 46 -1.66 15.46 0.04
CA LYS A 46 -2.71 16.45 -0.19
C LYS A 46 -4.04 15.75 -0.48
N PRO A 47 -5.17 16.22 0.07
CA PRO A 47 -6.48 15.71 -0.29
C PRO A 47 -6.68 15.76 -1.81
N GLY A 48 -7.26 14.72 -2.38
CA GLY A 48 -7.52 14.66 -3.80
C GLY A 48 -7.84 13.25 -4.29
N PRO A 49 -8.21 13.12 -5.58
CA PRO A 49 -8.39 11.81 -6.20
C PRO A 49 -7.09 11.00 -6.14
N ALA A 50 -7.20 9.67 -6.12
CA ALA A 50 -6.07 8.76 -6.20
C ALA A 50 -5.36 8.90 -7.55
N LYS A 51 -4.50 9.90 -7.71
CA LYS A 51 -3.82 10.23 -8.99
C LYS A 51 -3.03 9.05 -9.57
N TRP A 52 -2.52 8.16 -8.71
CA TRP A 52 -1.84 6.94 -9.15
C TRP A 52 -2.77 5.97 -9.89
N MET A 53 -4.08 5.97 -9.62
CA MET A 53 -5.00 4.93 -10.08
C MET A 53 -5.23 4.92 -11.60
N PRO A 54 -5.57 6.04 -12.27
CA PRO A 54 -5.77 6.02 -13.72
C PRO A 54 -4.52 5.59 -14.49
N GLU A 55 -3.35 6.12 -14.10
CA GLU A 55 -2.08 5.78 -14.75
C GLU A 55 -1.67 4.33 -14.53
N THR A 56 -1.82 3.83 -13.29
CA THR A 56 -1.51 2.43 -12.94
C THR A 56 -2.44 1.46 -13.67
N MET A 57 -3.75 1.72 -13.64
CA MET A 57 -4.74 0.84 -14.28
C MET A 57 -4.64 0.84 -15.81
N GLY A 58 -4.32 1.99 -16.43
CA GLY A 58 -4.13 2.09 -17.87
C GLY A 58 -2.96 1.25 -18.40
N ARG A 59 -1.96 0.95 -17.56
CA ARG A 59 -0.79 0.12 -17.92
C ARG A 59 -0.99 -1.37 -17.64
N LEU A 60 -1.86 -1.72 -16.69
CA LEU A 60 -2.02 -3.09 -16.24
C LEU A 60 -2.96 -3.91 -17.13
N GLY A 61 -3.95 -3.27 -17.76
CA GLY A 61 -4.98 -3.95 -18.55
C GLY A 61 -6.12 -4.50 -17.69
N PRO A 62 -7.07 -5.28 -18.25
CA PRO A 62 -8.17 -5.87 -17.50
C PRO A 62 -7.71 -6.85 -16.42
N VAL A 63 -8.42 -6.85 -15.28
CA VAL A 63 -8.25 -7.86 -14.22
C VAL A 63 -8.69 -9.23 -14.76
N VAL A 64 -7.84 -10.24 -14.58
CA VAL A 64 -8.08 -11.64 -15.00
C VAL A 64 -8.49 -12.50 -13.81
N SER A 65 -7.90 -12.27 -12.64
CA SER A 65 -8.20 -13.02 -11.44
C SER A 65 -7.88 -12.23 -10.18
N VAL A 66 -8.57 -12.56 -9.10
CA VAL A 66 -8.30 -12.06 -7.75
C VAL A 66 -8.22 -13.26 -6.80
N THR A 67 -7.18 -13.30 -5.97
CA THR A 67 -7.04 -14.27 -4.87
C THR A 67 -6.81 -13.57 -3.54
N ASP A 68 -7.25 -14.18 -2.46
CA ASP A 68 -7.22 -13.64 -1.11
C ASP A 68 -6.22 -14.38 -0.23
N HIS A 69 -5.44 -13.62 0.53
CA HIS A 69 -4.41 -14.13 1.43
C HIS A 69 -4.42 -13.38 2.75
N MET A 70 -4.02 -14.07 3.83
CA MET A 70 -3.88 -13.45 5.15
C MET A 70 -2.43 -13.03 5.44
N GLU A 71 -1.46 -13.62 4.75
CA GLU A 71 -0.04 -13.44 5.01
C GLU A 71 0.76 -13.30 3.72
N TRP A 72 1.84 -12.53 3.76
CA TRP A 72 2.72 -12.34 2.60
C TRP A 72 3.38 -13.64 2.14
N ALA A 73 3.63 -14.59 3.04
CA ALA A 73 4.24 -15.87 2.69
C ALA A 73 3.41 -16.63 1.64
N THR A 74 2.08 -16.62 1.77
CA THR A 74 1.18 -17.31 0.83
C THR A 74 1.07 -16.57 -0.50
N VAL A 75 1.12 -15.23 -0.48
CA VAL A 75 1.21 -14.39 -1.68
C VAL A 75 2.49 -14.69 -2.46
N LEU A 76 3.65 -14.71 -1.79
CA LEU A 76 4.94 -14.98 -2.41
C LEU A 76 5.00 -16.39 -3.00
N ALA A 77 4.48 -17.39 -2.28
CA ALA A 77 4.37 -18.75 -2.78
C ALA A 77 3.50 -18.82 -4.05
N GLU A 78 2.35 -18.17 -4.05
CA GLU A 78 1.48 -18.09 -5.23
C GLU A 78 2.20 -17.46 -6.43
N LEU A 79 2.84 -16.30 -6.22
CA LEU A 79 3.51 -15.57 -7.28
C LEU A 79 4.73 -16.31 -7.82
N ALA A 80 5.44 -17.07 -6.98
CA ALA A 80 6.60 -17.86 -7.38
C ALA A 80 6.24 -18.99 -8.37
N THR A 81 4.98 -19.47 -8.35
CA THR A 81 4.49 -20.45 -9.32
C THR A 81 4.11 -19.86 -10.68
N SER A 82 4.07 -18.53 -10.80
CA SER A 82 3.70 -17.87 -12.05
C SER A 82 4.86 -17.88 -13.06
N PRO A 83 4.60 -17.88 -14.37
CA PRO A 83 5.67 -17.76 -15.37
C PRO A 83 6.48 -16.46 -15.20
N GLU A 84 7.74 -16.49 -15.62
CA GLU A 84 8.56 -15.27 -15.77
C GLU A 84 7.83 -14.23 -16.65
N GLY A 85 7.98 -12.95 -16.30
CA GLY A 85 7.31 -11.85 -16.98
C GLY A 85 5.89 -11.58 -16.44
N THR A 86 5.34 -12.47 -15.62
CA THR A 86 4.05 -12.24 -14.97
C THR A 86 4.12 -11.03 -14.04
N ARG A 87 3.10 -10.18 -14.12
CA ARG A 87 2.90 -9.04 -13.22
C ARG A 87 1.59 -9.20 -12.47
N ALA A 88 1.59 -8.74 -11.23
CA ALA A 88 0.41 -8.68 -10.38
C ALA A 88 0.44 -7.39 -9.54
N VAL A 89 -0.72 -7.02 -9.03
CA VAL A 89 -0.84 -6.01 -7.99
C VAL A 89 -1.31 -6.70 -6.72
N VAL A 90 -0.62 -6.48 -5.62
CA VAL A 90 -1.05 -6.89 -4.29
C VAL A 90 -1.67 -5.68 -3.61
N TRP A 91 -2.98 -5.71 -3.41
CA TRP A 91 -3.67 -4.71 -2.59
C TRP A 91 -3.60 -5.12 -1.12
N VAL A 92 -2.89 -4.32 -0.34
CA VAL A 92 -2.70 -4.52 1.09
C VAL A 92 -3.81 -3.80 1.86
N ARG A 93 -4.57 -4.56 2.65
CA ARG A 93 -5.54 -4.05 3.60
C ARG A 93 -4.98 -4.19 5.00
N ARG A 94 -5.07 -3.14 5.80
CA ARG A 94 -4.47 -3.06 7.13
C ARG A 94 -5.51 -2.77 8.20
N GLY A 95 -5.19 -3.14 9.44
CA GLY A 95 -5.90 -2.70 10.64
C GLY A 95 -5.18 -1.52 11.29
N ASP A 96 -5.94 -0.60 11.87
CA ASP A 96 -5.42 0.34 12.87
C ASP A 96 -5.33 -0.32 14.26
N ARG A 97 -4.80 0.39 15.25
CA ARG A 97 -4.69 -0.10 16.64
C ARG A 97 -6.04 -0.44 17.30
N ARG A 98 -7.16 -0.03 16.70
CA ARG A 98 -8.53 -0.28 17.16
C ARG A 98 -9.26 -1.32 16.30
N GLY A 99 -8.56 -1.99 15.37
CA GLY A 99 -9.11 -2.99 14.46
C GLY A 99 -9.93 -2.42 13.30
N ARG A 100 -9.97 -1.10 13.12
CA ARG A 100 -10.61 -0.47 11.96
C ARG A 100 -9.73 -0.67 10.75
N GLU A 101 -10.38 -0.85 9.62
CA GLU A 101 -9.66 -1.06 8.39
C GLU A 101 -9.08 0.25 7.84
N SER A 102 -7.86 0.18 7.34
CA SER A 102 -7.25 1.18 6.48
C SER A 102 -6.76 0.48 5.23
N VAL A 103 -6.96 1.14 4.10
CA VAL A 103 -6.68 0.58 2.78
C VAL A 103 -5.91 1.57 1.94
N GLY A 104 -5.23 1.07 0.92
CA GLY A 104 -4.71 1.92 -0.16
C GLY A 104 -3.25 1.70 -0.53
N LEU A 105 -2.51 0.83 0.17
CA LEU A 105 -1.23 0.40 -0.36
C LEU A 105 -1.45 -0.63 -1.46
N LEU A 106 -0.98 -0.30 -2.65
CA LEU A 106 -0.76 -1.25 -3.73
C LEU A 106 0.74 -1.54 -3.85
N VAL A 107 1.07 -2.82 -3.93
CA VAL A 107 2.41 -3.29 -4.23
C VAL A 107 2.38 -3.94 -5.60
N VAL A 108 3.21 -3.46 -6.52
CA VAL A 108 3.41 -4.14 -7.81
C VAL A 108 4.36 -5.31 -7.56
N ALA A 109 3.93 -6.51 -7.94
CA ALA A 109 4.76 -7.69 -7.98
C ALA A 109 5.11 -8.04 -9.43
N ALA A 110 6.38 -8.37 -9.69
CA ALA A 110 6.80 -8.87 -10.99
C ALA A 110 7.73 -10.08 -10.82
N HIS A 111 7.49 -11.12 -11.62
CA HIS A 111 8.40 -12.25 -11.73
C HIS A 111 9.45 -11.95 -12.80
N THR A 112 10.69 -11.76 -12.38
CA THR A 112 11.83 -11.46 -13.26
C THR A 112 12.74 -12.68 -13.37
N PRO A 113 13.70 -12.72 -14.34
CA PRO A 113 14.70 -13.79 -14.38
C PRO A 113 15.57 -13.89 -13.11
N ARG A 114 15.60 -12.84 -12.28
CA ARG A 114 16.34 -12.81 -11.00
C ARG A 114 15.47 -13.15 -9.79
N GLY A 115 14.20 -13.52 -10.02
CA GLY A 115 13.20 -13.81 -9.00
C GLY A 115 12.11 -12.75 -8.88
N LEU A 116 11.31 -12.85 -7.83
CA LEU A 116 10.21 -11.93 -7.53
C LEU A 116 10.73 -10.59 -7.04
N VAL A 117 10.19 -9.51 -7.59
CA VAL A 117 10.39 -8.15 -7.09
C VAL A 117 9.06 -7.55 -6.64
N LEU A 118 9.09 -6.83 -5.52
CA LEU A 118 7.95 -6.09 -4.97
C LEU A 118 8.28 -4.60 -4.95
N ILE A 119 7.38 -3.77 -5.46
CA ILE A 119 7.54 -2.33 -5.59
C ILE A 119 6.36 -1.64 -4.93
N ASP A 120 6.60 -0.72 -4.00
CA ASP A 120 5.58 0.17 -3.46
C ASP A 120 5.15 1.15 -4.56
N ALA A 121 3.92 1.02 -5.06
CA ALA A 121 3.44 1.82 -6.19
C ALA A 121 3.30 3.31 -5.85
N ALA A 122 3.17 3.68 -4.58
CA ALA A 122 3.03 5.07 -4.17
C ALA A 122 4.38 5.80 -4.16
N ARG A 123 5.47 5.07 -3.89
CA ARG A 123 6.83 5.63 -3.76
C ARG A 123 7.76 5.26 -4.90
N ASP A 124 7.37 4.32 -5.75
CA ASP A 124 8.18 3.74 -6.83
C ASP A 124 9.55 3.23 -6.35
N VAL A 125 9.55 2.53 -5.22
CA VAL A 125 10.75 1.93 -4.62
C VAL A 125 10.53 0.48 -4.24
N PRO A 126 11.59 -0.35 -4.19
CA PRO A 126 11.50 -1.70 -3.66
C PRO A 126 10.91 -1.70 -2.25
N THR A 127 10.05 -2.69 -1.98
CA THR A 127 9.47 -2.90 -0.65
C THR A 127 9.67 -4.32 -0.19
N SER A 128 9.78 -4.51 1.12
CA SER A 128 9.85 -5.84 1.72
C SER A 128 8.46 -6.26 2.22
N PRO A 129 8.12 -7.56 2.15
CA PRO A 129 6.91 -8.08 2.74
C PRO A 129 6.95 -7.91 4.28
N ASP A 130 5.88 -7.38 4.85
CA ASP A 130 5.69 -7.23 6.29
C ASP A 130 4.22 -7.51 6.64
N ASN A 131 3.99 -8.43 7.59
CA ASN A 131 2.66 -8.81 8.05
C ASN A 131 2.14 -7.89 9.17
N THR A 132 2.94 -6.93 9.66
CA THR A 132 2.55 -6.03 10.74
C THR A 132 1.32 -5.22 10.36
N GLY A 133 0.23 -5.43 11.11
CA GLY A 133 -1.05 -4.75 10.86
C GLY A 133 -1.74 -5.17 9.56
N VAL A 134 -1.27 -6.20 8.85
CA VAL A 134 -1.97 -6.76 7.67
C VAL A 134 -3.27 -7.42 8.14
N ARG A 135 -4.35 -7.09 7.44
CA ARG A 135 -5.69 -7.69 7.63
C ARG A 135 -5.99 -8.69 6.53
N SER A 136 -5.69 -8.32 5.28
CA SER A 136 -5.75 -9.22 4.13
C SER A 136 -4.92 -8.66 2.98
N LEU A 137 -4.55 -9.53 2.06
CA LEU A 137 -3.79 -9.24 0.86
C LEU A 137 -4.60 -9.78 -0.33
N HIS A 138 -4.93 -8.92 -1.28
CA HIS A 138 -5.59 -9.35 -2.51
C HIS A 138 -4.57 -9.33 -3.63
N VAL A 139 -4.34 -10.47 -4.29
CA VAL A 139 -3.49 -10.54 -5.47
C VAL A 139 -4.36 -10.42 -6.71
N LEU A 140 -4.20 -9.33 -7.43
CA LEU A 140 -4.88 -9.04 -8.68
C LEU A 140 -3.92 -9.33 -9.84
N ARG A 141 -4.32 -10.18 -10.78
CA ARG A 141 -3.59 -10.46 -12.01
C ARG A 141 -4.27 -9.76 -13.18
N TYR A 142 -3.47 -9.31 -14.15
CA TYR A 142 -3.95 -8.53 -15.29
C TYR A 142 -3.37 -9.07 -16.61
N ARG A 143 -3.94 -8.67 -17.74
CA ARG A 143 -3.52 -9.04 -19.10
C ARG A 143 -3.44 -7.83 -20.02
#